data_AF-A0A3D9S4C2-F1
#
_entry.id   AF-A0A3D9S4C2-F1
#
_cell.length_a   1.000
_cell.length_b   1.000
_cell.length_c   1.000
_cell.angle_alpha   90.00
_cell.angle_beta   90.00
_cell.angle_gamma   90.00
#
_symmetry.space_group_name_H-M   'P 1'
#
loop_
_entity.id
_entity.type
_entity.pdbx_description
1 polymer ?
#
loop_
_entity_poly.entity_id
_entity_poly.type
_entity_poly.pdbx_seq_one_letter_code
_entity_poly.pdbx_strand_id
1 'polypeptide(L)'
;MGLYHGKKGTGVSVEAKVKRGPITTLNMTQTGDGRMGMIISEGEATDGEIMKIGNTQTHVKFAQYPDEYMEQWFAEAPTHHCAIAVGSQARQFKKVAELLQMRNVTLCKN
;
A
#
# COMPACT_ATOMS: atom_id res chain seq x y z
N MET A 1 24.65 -21.21 -1.88
CA MET A 1 23.43 -20.66 -1.26
C MET A 1 23.49 -19.15 -1.42
N GLY A 2 22.70 -18.60 -2.35
CA GLY A 2 22.71 -17.16 -2.63
C GLY A 2 22.25 -16.36 -1.41
N LEU A 3 22.95 -15.26 -1.13
CA LEU A 3 22.54 -14.29 -0.11
C LEU A 3 21.11 -13.82 -0.43
N TYR A 4 20.13 -14.24 0.37
CA TYR A 4 18.88 -13.51 0.47
C TYR A 4 19.17 -12.22 1.22
N HIS A 5 18.84 -11.07 0.61
CA HIS A 5 19.18 -9.76 1.14
C HIS A 5 18.69 -9.62 2.60
N GLY A 6 19.62 -9.40 3.53
CA GLY A 6 19.33 -9.15 4.93
C GLY A 6 18.90 -10.37 5.77
N LYS A 7 18.93 -11.60 5.23
CA LYS A 7 18.58 -12.83 5.99
C LYS A 7 19.85 -13.60 6.40
N LYS A 8 20.00 -13.88 7.70
CA LYS A 8 21.07 -14.73 8.25
C LYS A 8 20.47 -16.05 8.76
N GLY A 9 21.15 -17.16 8.51
CA GLY A 9 20.71 -18.50 8.93
C GLY A 9 19.89 -19.25 7.86
N THR A 10 19.19 -20.29 8.28
CA THR A 10 18.35 -21.15 7.42
C THR A 10 16.97 -21.35 8.04
N GLY A 11 15.94 -21.53 7.21
CA GLY A 11 14.55 -21.71 7.66
C GLY A 11 13.57 -21.72 6.51
N VAL A 12 12.30 -21.99 6.81
CA VAL A 12 11.20 -21.95 5.83
C VAL A 12 10.75 -20.51 5.63
N SER A 13 10.61 -20.10 4.37
CA SER A 13 10.00 -18.82 3.99
C SER A 13 8.63 -19.05 3.37
N VAL A 14 7.73 -18.09 3.54
CA VAL A 14 6.46 -18.05 2.81
C VAL A 14 6.55 -16.98 1.75
N GLU A 15 6.23 -17.34 0.51
CA GLU A 15 6.06 -16.39 -0.59
C GLU A 15 4.59 -16.39 -0.99
N ALA A 16 3.97 -15.21 -0.96
CA ALA A 16 2.58 -15.02 -1.34
C ALA A 16 2.41 -13.71 -2.12
N LYS A 17 1.26 -13.55 -2.77
CA LYS A 17 0.82 -12.27 -3.31
C LYS A 17 -0.68 -12.10 -3.10
N VAL A 18 -1.13 -10.85 -3.05
CA VAL A 18 -2.56 -10.53 -2.99
C VAL A 18 -3.24 -11.07 -4.25
N LYS A 19 -4.50 -11.50 -4.10
CA LYS A 19 -5.33 -11.93 -5.23
C LYS A 19 -5.37 -10.84 -6.31
N ARG A 20 -5.22 -11.24 -7.57
CA ARG A 20 -5.33 -10.33 -8.73
C ARG A 20 -6.67 -9.60 -8.75
N GLY A 21 -6.66 -8.40 -9.29
CA GLY A 21 -7.83 -7.54 -9.45
C GLY A 21 -7.79 -6.32 -8.52
N PRO A 22 -8.95 -5.66 -8.32
CA PRO A 22 -9.00 -4.42 -7.57
C PRO A 22 -8.46 -4.58 -6.15
N ILE A 23 -7.68 -3.61 -5.71
CA ILE A 23 -7.17 -3.49 -4.34
C ILE A 23 -7.33 -2.05 -3.84
N THR A 24 -7.19 -1.89 -2.53
CA THR A 24 -7.06 -0.57 -1.89
C THR A 24 -5.87 -0.59 -0.95
N THR A 25 -4.93 0.34 -1.12
CA THR A 25 -3.88 0.57 -0.14
C THR A 25 -4.35 1.56 0.91
N LEU A 26 -3.96 1.32 2.17
CA LEU A 26 -4.20 2.22 3.28
C LEU A 26 -2.85 2.53 3.95
N ASN A 27 -2.46 3.80 3.89
CA ASN A 27 -1.35 4.35 4.63
C ASN A 27 -1.86 5.23 5.77
N MET A 28 -1.01 5.37 6.78
CA MET A 28 -1.21 6.30 7.90
C MET A 28 -0.15 7.41 7.83
N THR A 29 -0.56 8.61 8.23
CA THR A 29 0.30 9.78 8.46
C THR A 29 0.00 10.40 9.82
N GLN A 30 0.88 11.27 10.30
CA GLN A 30 0.67 12.11 11.47
C GLN A 30 0.89 13.58 11.09
N THR A 31 -0.08 14.44 11.41
CA THR A 31 -0.02 15.88 11.15
C THR A 31 0.82 16.60 12.20
N GLY A 32 1.21 17.85 11.91
CA GLY A 32 2.06 18.65 12.82
C GLY A 32 1.44 18.92 14.19
N ASP A 33 0.12 18.84 14.33
CA ASP A 33 -0.62 18.91 15.61
C ASP A 33 -0.76 17.54 16.30
N GLY A 34 -0.06 16.50 15.81
CA GLY A 34 0.00 15.17 16.40
C GLY A 34 -1.17 14.25 16.07
N ARG A 35 -2.14 14.68 15.25
CA ARG A 35 -3.29 13.87 14.86
C ARG A 35 -2.94 12.87 13.76
N MET A 36 -3.64 11.74 13.76
CA MET A 36 -3.49 10.74 12.70
C MET A 36 -4.33 11.09 11.47
N GLY A 37 -3.85 10.71 10.29
CA GLY A 37 -4.56 10.78 9.02
C GLY A 37 -4.45 9.49 8.22
N MET A 38 -5.41 9.28 7.32
CA MET A 38 -5.46 8.13 6.40
C MET A 38 -5.21 8.56 4.96
N ILE A 39 -4.35 7.84 4.26
CA ILE A 39 -4.09 8.02 2.83
C ILE A 39 -4.54 6.75 2.13
N ILE A 40 -5.56 6.88 1.28
CA ILE A 40 -6.25 5.76 0.65
C ILE A 40 -5.94 5.81 -0.84
N SER A 41 -5.45 4.72 -1.44
CA SER A 41 -5.27 4.65 -2.90
C SER A 41 -5.95 3.40 -3.46
N GLU A 42 -6.68 3.54 -4.57
CA GLU A 42 -7.22 2.38 -5.29
C GLU A 42 -6.34 2.03 -6.49
N GLY A 43 -6.23 0.73 -6.77
CA GLY A 43 -5.42 0.22 -7.87
C GLY A 43 -5.77 -1.23 -8.17
N GLU A 44 -4.91 -1.87 -8.96
CA GLU A 44 -5.07 -3.27 -9.35
C GLU A 44 -3.83 -4.08 -8.98
N ALA A 45 -4.02 -5.18 -8.27
CA ALA A 45 -2.98 -6.20 -8.10
C ALA A 45 -2.82 -6.98 -9.41
N THR A 46 -1.62 -6.92 -9.98
CA THR A 46 -1.27 -7.49 -11.30
C THR A 46 -0.46 -8.78 -11.17
N ASP A 47 -0.08 -9.36 -12.31
CA ASP A 47 0.71 -10.57 -12.44
C ASP A 47 2.15 -10.34 -12.91
N GLY A 48 2.72 -9.16 -12.60
CA GLY A 48 4.13 -8.86 -12.84
C GLY A 48 5.08 -9.92 -12.27
N GLU A 49 6.25 -10.05 -12.91
CA GLU A 49 7.28 -11.03 -12.56
C GLU A 49 7.77 -10.83 -11.12
N ILE A 50 7.70 -11.88 -10.30
CA ILE A 50 8.15 -11.83 -8.90
C ILE A 50 9.67 -11.95 -8.83
N MET A 51 10.33 -11.00 -8.18
CA MET A 51 11.77 -11.05 -7.97
C MET A 51 12.13 -12.19 -7.01
N LYS A 52 13.14 -13.00 -7.38
CA LYS A 52 13.65 -14.14 -6.58
C LYS A 52 14.57 -13.71 -5.43
N ILE A 53 14.14 -12.71 -4.67
CA ILE A 53 14.87 -12.13 -3.52
C ILE A 53 14.42 -12.70 -2.18
N GLY A 54 13.49 -13.68 -2.20
CA GLY A 54 13.01 -14.39 -1.02
C GLY A 54 12.00 -13.61 -0.18
N ASN A 55 11.35 -12.58 -0.74
CA ASN A 55 10.33 -11.79 -0.06
C ASN A 55 9.01 -11.81 -0.86
N THR A 56 7.90 -11.89 -0.12
CA THR A 56 6.53 -11.71 -0.62
C THR A 56 6.40 -10.36 -1.31
N GLN A 57 5.86 -10.35 -2.53
CA GLN A 57 5.72 -9.16 -3.36
C GLN A 57 4.39 -9.20 -4.08
N THR A 58 3.72 -8.06 -4.16
CA THR A 58 2.52 -7.87 -4.97
C THR A 58 2.78 -6.67 -5.88
N HIS A 59 2.70 -6.88 -7.20
CA HIS A 59 2.77 -5.79 -8.16
C HIS A 59 1.43 -5.06 -8.19
N VAL A 60 1.45 -3.75 -7.98
CA VAL A 60 0.25 -2.91 -7.99
C VAL A 60 0.37 -1.89 -9.11
N LYS A 61 -0.67 -1.79 -9.94
CA LYS A 61 -0.83 -0.75 -10.94
C LYS A 61 -1.89 0.23 -10.47
N PHE A 62 -1.52 1.51 -10.36
CA PHE A 62 -2.45 2.60 -10.10
C PHE A 62 -2.94 3.21 -11.42
N ALA A 63 -4.06 3.94 -11.37
CA ALA A 63 -4.65 4.58 -12.55
C ALA A 63 -3.80 5.76 -13.09
N GLN A 64 -3.00 6.38 -12.22
CA GLN A 64 -2.10 7.48 -12.56
C GLN A 64 -0.70 6.97 -12.91
N TYR A 65 0.09 7.80 -13.60
CA TYR A 65 1.50 7.49 -13.82
C TYR A 65 2.25 7.41 -12.47
N PRO A 66 3.29 6.55 -12.36
CA PRO A 66 3.96 6.33 -11.09
C PRO A 66 4.55 7.60 -10.46
N ASP A 67 5.10 8.51 -11.26
CA ASP A 67 5.64 9.79 -10.80
C ASP A 67 4.55 10.71 -10.24
N GLU A 68 3.43 10.88 -10.95
CA GLU A 68 2.29 11.68 -10.50
C GLU A 68 1.66 11.12 -9.21
N TYR A 69 1.51 9.79 -9.15
CA TYR A 69 0.99 9.13 -7.96
C TYR A 69 1.92 9.30 -6.77
N MET A 70 3.22 9.05 -6.95
CA MET A 70 4.19 9.13 -5.87
C MET A 70 4.34 10.56 -5.37
N GLU A 71 4.29 11.58 -6.23
CA GLU A 71 4.30 13.00 -5.83
C GLU A 71 3.11 13.32 -4.92
N GLN A 72 1.88 12.97 -5.33
CA GLN A 72 0.68 13.17 -4.51
C GLN A 72 0.73 12.38 -3.20
N TRP A 73 1.25 11.15 -3.25
CA TRP A 73 1.38 10.31 -2.07
C TRP A 73 2.42 10.86 -1.09
N PHE A 74 3.58 11.32 -1.56
CA PHE A 74 4.61 11.93 -0.71
C PHE A 74 4.17 13.26 -0.11
N ALA A 75 3.39 14.07 -0.84
CA ALA A 75 2.83 15.32 -0.33
C ALA A 75 1.96 15.13 0.93
N GLU A 76 1.46 13.91 1.16
CA GLU A 76 0.65 13.55 2.32
C GLU A 76 1.48 12.99 3.50
N ALA A 77 2.82 13.00 3.39
CA ALA A 77 3.76 12.54 4.42
C ALA A 77 3.44 11.14 5.01
N PRO A 78 3.30 10.09 4.19
CA PRO A 78 2.97 8.74 4.62
C PRO A 78 4.13 8.07 5.35
N THR A 79 3.82 7.06 6.15
CA THR A 79 4.82 6.06 6.54
C THR A 79 5.14 5.10 5.38
N HIS A 80 6.32 4.49 5.39
CA HIS A 80 6.73 3.53 4.35
C HIS A 80 5.94 2.21 4.38
N HIS A 81 5.28 1.89 5.50
CA HIS A 81 4.41 0.73 5.61
C HIS A 81 2.99 1.07 5.17
N CYS A 82 2.36 0.17 4.40
CA CYS A 82 0.95 0.24 4.05
C CYS A 82 0.26 -1.10 4.31
N ALA A 83 -1.06 -1.05 4.50
CA ALA A 83 -1.93 -2.22 4.38
C ALA A 83 -2.48 -2.30 2.96
N ILE A 84 -2.71 -3.52 2.46
CA ILE A 84 -3.36 -3.78 1.17
C ILE A 84 -4.62 -4.60 1.42
N ALA A 85 -5.77 -4.06 1.07
CA ALA A 85 -7.05 -4.74 1.11
C ALA A 85 -7.47 -5.23 -0.28
N VAL A 86 -8.10 -6.40 -0.35
CA VAL A 86 -8.72 -6.90 -1.58
C VAL A 86 -10.00 -6.10 -1.87
N GLY A 87 -10.18 -5.70 -3.12
CA GLY A 87 -11.34 -4.94 -3.61
C GLY A 87 -11.21 -3.42 -3.47
N SER A 88 -12.24 -2.72 -3.94
CA SER A 88 -12.42 -1.27 -3.80
C SER A 88 -13.04 -0.95 -2.44
N GLN A 89 -12.19 -0.56 -1.50
CA GLN A 89 -12.54 -0.34 -0.09
C GLN A 89 -12.45 1.14 0.31
N ALA A 90 -12.17 2.05 -0.63
CA ALA A 90 -11.96 3.46 -0.30
C ALA A 90 -13.15 4.08 0.43
N ARG A 91 -14.39 3.76 0.02
CA ARG A 91 -15.61 4.22 0.70
C ARG A 91 -15.66 3.79 2.17
N GLN A 92 -15.22 2.58 2.48
CA GLN A 92 -15.28 2.03 3.83
C GLN A 92 -14.21 2.66 4.72
N PHE A 93 -12.97 2.78 4.22
CA PHE A 93 -11.91 3.48 4.94
C PHE A 93 -12.22 4.96 5.15
N LYS A 94 -12.80 5.63 4.16
CA LYS A 94 -13.28 7.01 4.32
C LYS A 94 -14.31 7.12 5.43
N LYS A 95 -15.31 6.23 5.47
CA LYS A 95 -16.32 6.20 6.53
C LYS A 95 -15.69 5.98 7.91
N VAL A 96 -14.69 5.10 8.02
CA VAL A 96 -13.96 4.88 9.28
C VAL A 96 -13.20 6.14 9.69
N ALA A 97 -12.48 6.79 8.77
CA ALA A 97 -11.77 8.04 9.06
C ALA A 97 -12.73 9.15 9.52
N GLU A 98 -13.89 9.29 8.87
CA GLU A 98 -14.93 10.26 9.26
C GLU A 98 -15.45 9.97 10.68
N LEU A 99 -15.76 8.71 11.01
CA LEU A 99 -16.22 8.31 12.35
C LEU A 99 -15.15 8.55 13.42
N LEU A 100 -13.87 8.38 13.07
CA LEU A 100 -12.73 8.64 13.96
C LEU A 100 -12.28 10.11 13.96
N GLN A 101 -12.95 10.98 13.20
CA GLN A 101 -12.58 12.39 13.01
C GLN A 101 -11.12 12.58 12.56
N MET A 102 -10.63 11.67 11.71
CA MET A 102 -9.29 11.71 11.13
C MET A 102 -9.32 12.37 9.74
N ARG A 103 -8.29 13.17 9.43
CA ARG A 103 -8.03 13.61 8.06
C ARG A 103 -7.96 12.37 7.17
N ASN A 104 -8.60 12.41 6.01
CA ASN A 104 -8.38 11.39 4.99
C ASN A 104 -8.30 12.01 3.61
N VAL A 105 -7.51 11.37 2.74
CA VAL A 105 -7.40 11.68 1.33
C VAL A 105 -7.53 10.39 0.53
N THR A 106 -8.14 10.49 -0.65
CA THR A 106 -8.25 9.37 -1.59
C THR A 106 -7.54 9.73 -2.88
N LEU A 107 -6.47 9.00 -3.19
CA LEU A 107 -5.67 9.11 -4.40
C LEU A 107 -6.10 8.01 -5.39
N CYS A 108 -5.82 8.20 -6.69
CA CYS A 108 -6.07 7.21 -7.73
C CYS A 108 -7.46 6.56 -7.64
N LYS A 109 -8.53 7.33 -7.92
CA LYS A 109 -9.88 6.77 -8.06
C LYS A 109 -10.02 6.17 -9.45
N ASN A 110 -10.53 4.95 -9.51
CA ASN A 110 -11.01 4.36 -10.77
C ASN A 110 -12.25 5.10 -11.28
#